data_AF-A0A832DB59-F1
#
_entry.id   AF-A0A832DB59-F1
#
_cell.length_a   1.000
_cell.length_b   1.000
_cell.length_c   1.000
_cell.angle_alpha   90.00
_cell.angle_beta   90.00
_cell.angle_gamma   90.00
#
_symmetry.space_group_name_H-M   'P 1'
#
loop_
_entity.id
_entity.type
_entity.pdbx_description
1 polymer ?
#
loop_
_entity_poly.entity_id
_entity_poly.type
_entity_poly.pdbx_seq_one_letter_code
_entity_poly.pdbx_strand_id
1 'polypeptide(L)' 'MAKDGSEACLSLTSSKAYCTQNGAVRETRLELEFKRYEVYEEKIREVYKPKGLLAFTTAAREYVKML' A
#
# COMPACT_ATOMS: atom_id res chain seq x y z
N MET A 1 12.95 -11.28 5.61
CA MET A 1 12.25 -12.55 5.29
C MET A 1 11.23 -12.81 6.40
N ALA A 2 9.94 -12.75 6.10
CA ALA A 2 8.93 -13.36 6.99
C ALA A 2 8.98 -14.87 6.72
N LYS A 3 9.32 -15.65 7.74
CA LYS A 3 9.57 -17.11 7.67
C LYS A 3 8.25 -17.91 7.63
N ASP A 4 7.15 -17.20 7.80
CA ASP A 4 5.82 -17.63 8.19
C ASP A 4 4.79 -17.45 7.05
N GLY A 5 5.24 -17.05 5.86
CA GLY A 5 4.37 -16.79 4.69
C GLY A 5 3.61 -15.47 4.77
N SER A 6 3.83 -14.69 5.84
CA SER A 6 3.31 -13.34 6.00
C SER A 6 3.81 -12.41 4.90
N GLU A 7 2.89 -11.62 4.35
CA GLU A 7 3.20 -10.64 3.31
C GLU A 7 3.93 -9.44 3.94
N ALA A 8 5.08 -9.08 3.37
CA ALA A 8 5.79 -7.85 3.73
C ALA A 8 5.88 -6.95 2.50
N CYS A 9 5.30 -5.76 2.60
CA CYS A 9 5.31 -4.74 1.55
C CYS A 9 6.25 -3.58 1.92
N LEU A 10 7.09 -3.17 0.97
CA LEU A 10 7.98 -2.03 1.07
C LEU A 10 7.60 -0.98 0.03
N SER A 11 7.23 0.22 0.47
CA SER A 11 6.95 1.35 -0.42
C SER A 11 8.26 2.08 -0.76
N LEU A 12 8.60 2.18 -2.05
CA LEU A 12 9.75 2.97 -2.50
C LEU A 12 9.36 4.41 -2.83
N THR A 13 8.11 4.61 -3.28
CA THR A 13 7.51 5.92 -3.54
C THR A 13 6.04 5.88 -3.14
N SER A 14 5.39 7.04 -3.07
CA SER A 14 3.94 7.14 -2.77
C SER A 14 3.05 6.33 -3.70
N SER A 15 3.55 5.90 -4.86
CA SER A 15 2.80 5.17 -5.89
C SER A 15 3.44 3.84 -6.33
N LYS A 16 4.50 3.38 -5.65
CA LYS A 16 5.10 2.05 -5.87
C LYS A 16 5.40 1.36 -4.55
N ALA A 17 4.87 0.14 -4.43
CA ALA A 17 5.23 -0.79 -3.37
C ALA A 17 5.70 -2.12 -3.97
N TYR A 18 6.57 -2.82 -3.25
CA TYR A 18 7.05 -4.16 -3.56
C TYR A 18 6.61 -5.07 -2.43
N CYS A 19 5.86 -6.11 -2.75
CA CYS A 19 5.35 -7.04 -1.76
C CYS A 19 6.00 -8.40 -1.94
N THR A 20 6.41 -8.97 -0.82
CA THR A 20 7.03 -10.30 -0.78
C THR A 20 6.06 -11.25 -0.11
N GLN A 21 5.79 -12.37 -0.76
CA GLN A 21 4.99 -13.47 -0.19
C GLN A 21 5.79 -14.76 -0.39
N ASN A 22 5.94 -15.56 0.67
CA ASN A 22 6.65 -16.84 0.62
C ASN A 22 8.09 -16.75 0.06
N GLY A 23 8.80 -15.65 0.33
CA GLY A 23 10.19 -15.45 -0.13
C GLY A 23 10.33 -15.13 -1.62
N ALA A 24 9.24 -15.14 -2.40
CA ALA A 24 9.22 -14.63 -3.76
C ALA A 24 8.92 -13.12 -3.75
N VAL A 25 9.83 -12.33 -4.31
CA VAL A 25 9.59 -10.91 -4.57
C VAL A 25 8.74 -10.82 -5.83
N ARG A 26 7.47 -10.42 -5.71
CA ARG A 26 6.67 -9.98 -6.86
C ARG A 26 6.64 -8.46 -6.84
N GLU A 27 7.07 -7.82 -7.93
CA GLU A 27 6.77 -6.40 -8.14
C GLU A 27 5.26 -6.29 -8.38
N THR A 28 4.49 -6.17 -7.32
CA THR A 28 3.11 -5.73 -7.45
C THR A 28 3.11 -4.23 -7.48
N ARG A 29 3.12 -3.67 -8.70
CA ARG A 29 3.00 -2.22 -8.90
C ARG A 29 1.61 -1.78 -8.43
N LEU A 30 1.52 -1.37 -7.16
CA LEU A 30 0.33 -0.79 -6.57
C LEU A 30 0.16 0.62 -7.13
N GLU A 31 -0.53 0.76 -8.25
CA GLU A 31 -0.83 2.07 -8.80
C GLU A 31 -1.80 2.79 -7.85
N LEU A 32 -1.36 3.85 -7.21
CA LEU A 32 -2.18 4.62 -6.27
C LEU A 32 -2.59 5.96 -6.88
N GLU A 33 -3.86 6.32 -6.74
CA GLU A 33 -4.37 7.66 -7.01
C GLU A 33 -4.52 8.41 -5.70
N PHE A 34 -3.93 9.61 -5.64
CA PHE A 34 -4.19 10.52 -4.53
C PHE A 34 -5.69 10.87 -4.48
N LYS A 35 -6.29 10.78 -3.29
CA LYS A 35 -7.70 11.10 -3.06
C LYS A 35 -7.85 12.44 -2.35
N ARG A 36 -7.22 12.62 -1.19
CA ARG A 36 -7.33 13.83 -0.35
C ARG A 36 -6.38 13.81 0.84
N TYR A 37 -6.26 14.94 1.51
CA TYR A 37 -5.74 15.04 2.87
C TYR A 37 -6.85 14.84 3.90
N GLU A 38 -6.51 14.25 5.04
CA GLU A 38 -7.37 14.15 6.22
C GLU A 38 -6.58 14.50 7.48
N VAL A 39 -7.28 15.01 8.49
CA VAL A 39 -6.70 15.24 9.83
C VAL A 39 -7.07 14.06 10.71
N TYR A 40 -6.08 13.41 11.31
CA TYR A 40 -6.26 12.32 12.27
C TYR A 40 -5.30 12.52 13.43
N GLU A 41 -5.85 12.57 14.66
CA GLU A 41 -5.07 12.80 15.88
C GLU A 41 -4.09 13.99 15.74
N GLU A 42 -4.60 15.13 15.26
CA GLU A 42 -3.84 16.39 15.03
C GLU A 42 -2.74 16.31 13.96
N LYS A 43 -2.60 15.19 13.26
CA LYS A 43 -1.67 15.01 12.14
C LYS A 43 -2.37 15.00 10.80
N ILE A 44 -1.65 15.41 9.76
CA ILE A 44 -2.13 15.34 8.37
C ILE A 44 -1.78 13.96 7.81
N ARG A 45 -2.77 13.28 7.22
CA ARG A 45 -2.58 12.04 6.47
C ARG A 45 -3.02 12.20 5.03
N GLU A 46 -2.25 11.60 4.13
CA GLU A 46 -2.58 11.47 2.71
C GLU A 46 -3.38 10.19 2.50
N VAL A 47 -4.53 10.30 1.84
CA VAL A 47 -5.38 9.17 1.49
C VAL A 47 -5.23 8.89 0.00
N TYR A 48 -4.96 7.62 -0.34
CA TYR A 48 -4.83 7.12 -1.70
C TYR A 48 -5.80 5.98 -1.97
N LYS A 49 -6.23 5.84 -3.22
CA LYS A 49 -7.04 4.69 -3.69
C LYS A 49 -6.26 3.87 -4.73
N PRO A 50 -6.35 2.53 -4.73
CA PRO A 50 -5.75 1.72 -5.78
C PRO A 50 -6.38 1.96 -7.16
N LYS A 51 -5.55 2.10 -8.20
CA LYS A 51 -5.88 2.03 -9.63
C LYS A 51 -5.59 0.60 -10.11
N GLY A 52 -6.62 -0.13 -10.52
CA GLY A 52 -6.47 -1.41 -11.24
C GLY A 52 -6.10 -2.66 -10.42
N LEU A 53 -6.51 -3.81 -10.96
CA LEU A 53 -6.28 -5.22 -10.59
C LEU A 53 -6.24 -5.60 -9.09
N LEU A 54 -7.45 -5.68 -8.52
CA LEU A 54 -8.10 -6.83 -7.85
C LEU A 54 -7.41 -7.61 -6.72
N ALA A 55 -6.07 -7.72 -6.64
CA ALA A 55 -5.41 -8.44 -5.56
C ALA A 55 -5.41 -7.63 -4.24
N PHE A 56 -5.36 -6.29 -4.35
CA PHE A 56 -5.38 -5.39 -3.19
C PHE A 56 -6.77 -4.81 -2.89
N THR A 57 -7.68 -4.77 -3.86
CA THR A 57 -9.00 -4.15 -3.68
C THR A 57 -9.97 -4.98 -2.83
N THR A 58 -9.68 -6.26 -2.62
CA THR A 58 -10.50 -7.13 -1.77
C THR A 58 -10.26 -6.89 -0.28
N ALA A 59 -9.06 -6.46 0.13
CA ALA A 59 -8.70 -6.26 1.53
C ALA A 59 -8.57 -4.78 1.93
N ALA A 60 -8.01 -3.91 1.09
CA ALA A 60 -7.77 -2.50 1.42
C ALA A 60 -8.35 -1.57 0.35
N ARG A 61 -9.39 -0.82 0.72
CA ARG A 61 -10.05 0.16 -0.16
C ARG A 61 -9.32 1.51 -0.21
N GLU A 62 -8.52 1.81 0.81
CA GLU A 62 -7.77 3.06 0.94
C GLU A 62 -6.39 2.78 1.55
N TYR A 63 -5.37 3.46 1.03
CA TYR A 63 -4.02 3.47 1.58
C TYR A 63 -3.77 4.82 2.23
N VAL A 64 -3.36 4.81 3.50
CA VAL A 64 -3.17 6.02 4.31
C VAL A 64 -1.70 6.18 4.62
N LYS A 65 -1.14 7.34 4.31
CA LYS A 65 0.23 7.72 4.66
C LYS A 65 0.19 8.88 5.65
N MET A 66 0.76 8.69 6.84
CA MET A 66 0.95 9.79 7.78
C MET A 66 2.16 10.63 7.37
N LEU A 67 2.01 11.96 7.46
CA LEU A 67 3.09 12.93 7.28
C LEU A 67 3.72 13.30 8.64
#